data_AF-A0A1R1S7Y6-F1
#
_entry.id   AF-A0A1R1S7Y6-F1
#
_cell.length_a   1.000
_cell.length_b   1.000
_cell.length_c   1.000
_cell.angle_alpha   90.00
_cell.angle_beta   90.00
_cell.angle_gamma   90.00
#
_symmetry.space_group_name_H-M   'P 1'
#
loop_
_entity.id
_entity.type
_entity.pdbx_description
1 polymer ?
#
loop_
_entity_poly.entity_id
_entity_poly.type
_entity_poly.pdbx_seq_one_letter_code
_entity_poly.pdbx_strand_id
1 'polypeptide(L)'
;MSTNYFAFGEFPGGEADGEGLHIGQHAGGWEFLWRAHNDHGLTCTDTWLRFLSREGVTIETEYGTVVPLADFWKQAILRPAEATPHMSSRATAVVEWRDRRGCPFYDGDFC
;
A
#
# COMPACT_ATOMS: atom_id res chain seq x y z
N MET A 1 12.05 6.27 4.39
CA MET A 1 11.73 5.34 5.48
C MET A 1 10.56 4.49 5.03
N SER A 2 10.59 3.20 5.31
CA SER A 2 9.52 2.27 4.91
C SER A 2 8.56 2.06 6.09
N THR A 3 7.29 1.80 5.83
CA THR A 3 6.29 1.53 6.88
C THR A 3 5.44 0.34 6.50
N ASN A 4 5.48 -0.74 7.31
CA ASN A 4 4.60 -1.90 7.15
C ASN A 4 3.23 -1.65 7.79
N TYR A 5 2.19 -2.23 7.19
CA TYR A 5 0.79 -2.11 7.63
C TYR A 5 0.18 -3.49 7.84
N PHE A 6 -0.58 -3.64 8.92
CA PHE A 6 -1.19 -4.89 9.36
C PHE A 6 -2.67 -4.68 9.64
N ALA A 7 -3.47 -5.73 9.44
CA ALA A 7 -4.87 -5.77 9.80
C ALA A 7 -5.08 -6.64 11.04
N PHE A 8 -5.89 -6.17 11.97
CA PHE A 8 -6.28 -6.91 13.17
C PHE A 8 -7.82 -7.00 13.27
N GLY A 9 -8.32 -8.02 13.95
CA GLY A 9 -9.76 -8.26 14.14
C GLY A 9 -10.10 -9.74 14.32
N GLU A 10 -11.40 -10.05 14.39
CA GLU A 10 -11.90 -11.43 14.55
C GLU A 10 -11.85 -12.21 13.22
N PHE A 11 -10.64 -12.52 12.75
CA PHE A 11 -10.38 -13.38 11.59
C PHE A 11 -9.05 -14.13 11.76
N PRO A 12 -8.84 -15.24 11.02
CA PRO A 12 -7.61 -16.01 11.15
C PRO A 12 -6.38 -15.17 10.82
N GLY A 13 -5.41 -15.09 11.76
CA GLY A 13 -4.19 -14.28 11.61
C GLY A 13 -4.36 -12.80 11.95
N GLY A 14 -5.53 -12.38 12.45
CA GLY A 14 -5.83 -11.02 12.90
C GLY A 14 -5.84 -10.85 14.42
N GLU A 15 -5.42 -11.87 15.17
CA GLU A 15 -5.52 -11.89 16.62
C GLU A 15 -4.74 -10.72 17.25
N ALA A 16 -5.31 -10.07 18.27
CA ALA A 16 -4.73 -8.88 18.90
C ALA A 16 -3.38 -9.13 19.59
N ASP A 17 -3.12 -10.37 20.00
CA ASP A 17 -1.84 -10.80 20.59
C ASP A 17 -0.85 -11.34 19.53
N GLY A 18 -1.26 -11.38 18.27
CA GLY A 18 -0.46 -11.84 17.13
C GLY A 18 0.25 -10.70 16.41
N GLU A 19 0.94 -11.03 15.31
CA GLU A 19 1.58 -10.02 14.44
C GLU A 19 0.56 -9.25 13.56
N GLY A 20 -0.69 -9.72 13.50
CA GLY A 20 -1.71 -9.23 12.58
C GLY A 20 -1.47 -9.69 11.15
N LEU A 21 -2.49 -9.53 10.31
CA LEU A 21 -2.42 -9.93 8.90
C LEU A 21 -1.70 -8.84 8.12
N HIS A 22 -0.47 -9.11 7.69
CA HIS A 22 0.35 -8.16 6.94
C HIS A 22 -0.32 -7.74 5.62
N ILE A 23 -0.77 -6.49 5.52
CA ILE A 23 -1.44 -5.92 4.34
C ILE A 23 -0.43 -5.61 3.24
N GLY A 24 0.69 -5.00 3.63
CA GLY A 24 1.72 -4.54 2.70
C GLY A 24 2.58 -3.44 3.31
N GLN A 25 3.34 -2.76 2.46
CA GLN A 25 4.33 -1.79 2.88
C GLN A 25 4.31 -0.54 2.02
N HIS A 26 4.42 0.62 2.67
CA HIS A 26 4.68 1.90 2.00
C HIS A 26 6.18 2.21 2.03
N ALA A 27 6.84 2.13 0.88
CA ALA A 27 8.28 2.33 0.77
C ALA A 27 8.60 3.80 0.43
N GLY A 28 8.86 4.66 1.42
CA GLY A 28 9.63 5.90 1.24
C GLY A 28 9.21 6.88 0.13
N GLY A 29 7.91 6.99 -0.19
CA GLY A 29 7.39 7.89 -1.23
C GLY A 29 7.14 7.22 -2.59
N TRP A 30 7.32 5.90 -2.66
CA TRP A 30 6.94 5.06 -3.79
C TRP A 30 5.52 4.50 -3.63
N GLU A 31 5.06 3.70 -4.59
CA GLU A 31 3.77 3.03 -4.50
C GLU A 31 3.68 2.10 -3.27
N PHE A 32 2.46 1.91 -2.81
CA PHE A 32 2.17 0.92 -1.79
C PHE A 32 2.27 -0.48 -2.38
N LEU A 33 3.10 -1.31 -1.76
CA LEU A 33 3.32 -2.69 -2.16
C LEU A 33 2.37 -3.61 -1.39
N TRP A 34 1.35 -4.09 -2.09
CA TRP A 34 0.36 -5.01 -1.55
C TRP A 34 0.93 -6.41 -1.38
N ARG A 35 0.68 -7.03 -0.23
CA ARG A 35 0.93 -8.45 -0.03
C ARG A 35 -0.30 -9.24 -0.47
N ALA A 36 -0.11 -10.26 -1.30
CA ALA A 36 -1.19 -11.17 -1.65
C ALA A 36 -1.32 -12.29 -0.61
N HIS A 37 -2.54 -12.60 -0.19
CA HIS A 37 -2.86 -13.77 0.64
C HIS A 37 -3.89 -14.64 -0.07
N ASN A 38 -3.40 -15.63 -0.83
CA ASN A 38 -4.26 -16.53 -1.62
C ASN A 38 -5.24 -17.31 -0.74
N ASP A 39 -4.80 -17.75 0.44
CA ASP A 39 -5.62 -18.53 1.37
C ASP A 39 -6.81 -17.75 1.92
N HIS A 40 -6.75 -16.41 1.87
CA HIS A 40 -7.82 -15.50 2.28
C HIS A 40 -8.57 -14.88 1.08
N GLY A 41 -8.17 -15.19 -0.15
CA GLY A 41 -8.70 -14.55 -1.37
C GLY A 41 -8.35 -13.07 -1.49
N LEU A 42 -7.29 -12.59 -0.80
CA LEU A 42 -6.86 -11.20 -0.79
C LEU A 42 -5.73 -11.00 -1.79
N THR A 43 -6.08 -10.97 -3.08
CA THR A 43 -5.11 -10.95 -4.18
C THR A 43 -5.16 -9.68 -5.02
N CYS A 44 -6.14 -8.81 -4.78
CA CYS A 44 -6.27 -7.52 -5.45
C CYS A 44 -6.82 -6.44 -4.52
N THR A 45 -6.71 -5.18 -4.94
CA THR A 45 -7.14 -4.03 -4.14
C THR A 45 -8.64 -4.05 -3.84
N ASP A 46 -9.51 -4.48 -4.76
CA ASP A 46 -10.95 -4.59 -4.47
C ASP A 46 -11.23 -5.60 -3.34
N THR A 47 -10.58 -6.77 -3.35
CA THR A 47 -10.73 -7.76 -2.27
C THR A 47 -10.20 -7.24 -0.95
N TRP A 48 -9.12 -6.47 -0.97
CA TRP A 48 -8.57 -5.81 0.22
C TRP A 48 -9.52 -4.75 0.77
N LEU A 49 -10.08 -3.87 -0.06
CA LEU A 49 -11.01 -2.84 0.39
C LEU A 49 -12.22 -3.44 1.10
N ARG A 50 -12.82 -4.48 0.50
CA ARG A 50 -13.98 -5.18 1.08
C ARG A 50 -13.66 -5.89 2.38
N PHE A 51 -12.41 -6.34 2.54
CA PHE A 51 -11.95 -6.98 3.77
C PHE A 51 -11.72 -5.94 4.87
N LEU A 52 -10.98 -4.88 4.56
CA LEU A 52 -10.62 -3.83 5.52
C LEU A 52 -11.80 -2.94 5.92
N SER A 53 -12.91 -2.94 5.15
CA SER A 53 -14.13 -2.21 5.48
C SER A 53 -15.10 -2.98 6.39
N ARG A 54 -14.78 -4.24 6.75
CA ARG A 54 -15.59 -5.02 7.66
C ARG A 54 -15.55 -4.41 9.06
N GLU A 55 -16.68 -4.47 9.76
CA GLU A 55 -16.75 -4.07 11.16
C GLU A 55 -15.79 -4.93 12.00
N GLY A 56 -15.10 -4.29 12.94
CA GLY A 56 -14.11 -4.95 13.80
C GLY A 56 -12.72 -5.14 13.20
N VAL A 57 -12.48 -4.70 11.96
CA VAL A 57 -11.13 -4.69 11.36
C VAL A 57 -10.44 -3.35 11.66
N THR A 58 -9.26 -3.41 12.27
CA THR A 58 -8.38 -2.24 12.49
C THR A 58 -7.14 -2.35 11.62
N ILE A 59 -6.62 -1.20 11.17
CA ILE A 59 -5.38 -1.11 10.41
C ILE A 59 -4.34 -0.46 11.31
N GLU A 60 -3.19 -1.09 11.46
CA GLU A 60 -2.09 -0.58 12.29
C GLU A 60 -0.78 -0.59 11.52
N THR A 61 0.09 0.37 11.84
CA THR A 61 1.48 0.35 11.36
C THR A 61 2.33 -0.57 12.22
N GLU A 62 3.53 -0.92 11.75
CA GLU A 62 4.53 -1.65 12.57
C GLU A 62 4.94 -0.94 13.87
N TYR A 63 4.59 0.34 14.01
CA TYR A 63 4.82 1.14 15.21
C TYR A 63 3.60 1.15 16.16
N GLY A 64 2.57 0.33 15.89
CA GLY A 64 1.34 0.27 16.69
C GLY A 64 0.43 1.50 16.53
N THR A 65 0.61 2.28 15.46
CA THR A 65 -0.26 3.44 15.19
C THR A 65 -1.47 2.97 14.39
N VAL A 66 -2.67 3.16 14.94
CA VAL A 66 -3.92 2.88 14.24
C VAL A 66 -4.17 3.92 13.15
N VAL A 67 -4.46 3.46 11.94
CA VAL A 67 -4.71 4.31 10.76
C VAL A 67 -6.15 4.12 10.30
N PRO A 68 -6.95 5.20 10.17
CA PRO A 68 -8.29 5.11 9.59
C PRO A 68 -8.24 4.56 8.16
N LEU A 69 -9.18 3.67 7.81
CA LEU A 69 -9.27 3.10 6.46
C LEU A 69 -9.25 4.16 5.37
N ALA A 70 -9.98 5.26 5.53
CA ALA A 70 -10.03 6.32 4.53
C ALA A 70 -8.66 6.97 4.26
N ASP A 71 -7.83 7.11 5.29
CA ASP A 71 -6.51 7.75 5.16
C ASP A 71 -5.47 6.77 4.64
N PHE A 72 -5.52 5.52 5.13
CA PHE A 72 -4.75 4.43 4.55
C PHE A 72 -5.06 4.25 3.06
N TRP A 73 -6.34 4.17 2.70
CA TRP A 73 -6.75 3.86 1.32
C TRP A 73 -6.35 4.94 0.32
N LYS A 74 -6.45 6.22 0.71
CA LYS A 74 -5.96 7.33 -0.10
C LYS A 74 -4.48 7.16 -0.45
N GLN A 75 -3.67 6.66 0.48
CA GLN A 75 -2.24 6.44 0.24
C GLN A 75 -1.98 5.15 -0.53
N ALA A 76 -2.69 4.07 -0.19
CA ALA A 76 -2.43 2.73 -0.71
C ALA A 76 -2.81 2.52 -2.20
N ILE A 77 -3.60 3.45 -2.78
CA ILE A 77 -3.97 3.43 -4.20
C ILE A 77 -3.28 4.52 -5.03
N LEU A 78 -2.49 5.40 -4.39
CA LEU A 78 -1.75 6.42 -5.14
C LEU A 78 -0.68 5.75 -6.00
N ARG A 79 -0.73 6.04 -7.30
CA ARG A 79 0.32 5.62 -8.24
C ARG A 79 1.54 6.53 -8.07
N PRO A 80 2.77 6.06 -8.38
CA PRO A 80 3.97 6.89 -8.28
C PRO A 80 3.86 8.20 -9.08
N ALA A 81 3.24 8.16 -10.27
CA ALA A 81 2.99 9.34 -11.09
C ALA A 81 2.01 10.37 -10.49
N GLU A 82 1.23 9.98 -9.49
CA GLU A 82 0.25 10.81 -8.79
C GLU A 82 0.71 11.18 -7.38
N ALA A 83 1.73 10.50 -6.86
CA ALA A 83 2.40 10.86 -5.61
C ALA A 83 3.23 12.13 -5.83
N THR A 84 3.17 13.05 -4.87
CA THR A 84 4.03 14.24 -4.89
C THR A 84 5.49 13.76 -4.92
N PRO A 85 6.29 14.10 -5.95
CA PRO A 85 7.65 13.62 -6.04
C PRO A 85 8.43 14.09 -4.82
N HIS A 86 8.76 13.17 -3.92
CA HIS A 86 9.73 13.47 -2.87
C HIS A 86 11.07 13.64 -3.55
N MET A 87 11.59 14.88 -3.50
CA MET A 87 12.88 15.27 -4.05
C MET A 87 13.98 14.28 -3.65
N SER A 88 14.31 13.36 -4.53
CA SER A 88 15.58 12.63 -4.56
C SER A 88 15.66 11.76 -5.81
N SER A 89 15.60 12.38 -6.98
CA SER A 89 16.37 11.82 -8.08
C SER A 89 16.74 12.93 -9.05
N ARG A 90 18.05 13.09 -9.23
CA ARG A 90 18.59 13.51 -10.52
C ARG A 90 18.35 12.41 -11.57
N ALA A 91 17.22 11.72 -11.54
CA ALA A 91 16.86 10.76 -12.58
C ALA A 91 16.34 11.59 -13.73
N THR A 92 17.12 11.63 -14.80
CA THR A 92 16.64 12.11 -16.08
C THR A 92 15.48 11.20 -16.46
N ALA A 93 14.25 11.71 -16.44
CA ALA A 93 13.16 10.99 -17.07
C ALA A 93 13.57 10.76 -18.54
N VAL A 94 13.70 9.50 -18.96
CA VAL A 94 13.76 9.20 -20.39
C VAL A 94 12.34 9.49 -20.90
N VAL A 95 12.17 10.66 -21.51
CA VAL A 95 10.87 11.27 -21.90
C VAL A 95 10.04 10.39 -22.87
N GLU A 96 10.55 9.23 -23.25
CA GLU A 96 9.98 8.34 -24.26
C GLU A 96 8.79 7.50 -23.76
N TRP A 97 8.69 7.21 -22.46
CA TRP A 97 7.67 6.28 -21.93
C TRP A 97 6.60 7.02 -21.12
N ARG A 98 5.33 6.85 -21.52
CA ARG A 98 4.17 7.46 -20.84
C ARG A 98 3.06 6.43 -20.59
N ASP A 99 2.34 6.57 -19.48
CA ASP A 99 1.17 5.76 -19.19
C ASP A 99 -0.03 6.12 -20.10
N ARG A 100 -1.14 5.39 -19.98
CA ARG A 100 -2.39 5.65 -20.74
C ARG A 100 -3.00 7.04 -20.51
N ARG A 101 -2.55 7.78 -19.49
CA ARG A 101 -2.99 9.12 -19.12
C ARG A 101 -1.95 10.19 -19.50
N GLY A 102 -0.82 9.80 -20.08
CA GLY A 102 0.25 10.69 -20.52
C GLY A 102 1.31 11.02 -19.46
N CYS A 103 1.26 10.38 -18.29
CA CYS A 103 2.24 10.59 -17.21
C CYS A 103 3.58 9.91 -17.57
N PRO A 104 4.74 10.58 -17.45
CA PRO A 104 6.04 9.98 -17.74
C PRO A 104 6.40 8.90 -16.72
N PHE A 105 7.11 7.87 -17.16
CA PHE A 105 7.78 6.91 -16.28
C PHE A 105 9.23 7.34 -16.02
N TYR A 106 9.76 7.01 -14.84
CA TYR A 106 11.16 7.18 -14.49
C TYR A 106 11.89 5.83 -14.57
N ASP A 107 13.19 5.82 -14.87
CA ASP A 107 13.98 4.57 -14.97
C ASP A 107 13.94 3.74 -13.68
N GLY A 108 13.71 4.37 -12.53
CA GLY A 108 13.54 3.69 -11.24
C GLY A 108 12.17 3.03 -11.03
N ASP A 109 11.20 3.24 -11.93
CA ASP A 109 9.84 2.68 -11.84
C ASP A 109 9.75 1.26 -12.42
N PHE A 110 10.80 0.75 -13.06
CA PHE A 110 10.84 -0.60 -13.65
C PHE A 110 11.85 -1.48 -12.90
N CYS A 111 11.43 -2.70 -12.50
CA CYS A 111 12.31 -3.74 -11.96
C CYS A 111 12.93 -4.59 -13.06
#